data_AF-A0A1J5SEN5-F1
#
_entry.id   AF-A0A1J5SEN5-F1
#
_cell.length_a   1.000
_cell.length_b   1.000
_cell.length_c   1.000
_cell.angle_alpha   90.00
_cell.angle_beta   90.00
_cell.angle_gamma   90.00
#
_symmetry.space_group_name_H-M   'P 1'
#
loop_
_entity.id
_entity.type
_entity.pdbx_description
1 polymer ?
#
loop_
_entity_poly.entity_id
_entity_poly.type
_entity_poly.pdbx_seq_one_letter_code
_entity_poly.pdbx_strand_id
1 'polypeptide(L)'
;MKYFFISLLITVSLFSFSCKNKSERELDAAKAAAADSANYTTVQWLDSIVKFGTINKGEKIDIKFRCKNTGDKPLILTNVRPGCGCTVADYTKQPIAPGAEGLVTGSFDSKKVGTSGDVRKTIIVNTNTKNGTEHYLYFEGTINGGGTNDKIVEPHPIPNKN
;
A
#
# COMPACT_ATOMS: atom_id res chain seq x y z
N MET A 1 -14.24 5.47 66.48
CA MET A 1 -14.41 6.57 65.51
C MET A 1 -13.04 7.03 65.07
N LYS A 2 -12.81 7.12 63.74
CA LYS A 2 -11.73 7.87 63.07
C LYS A 2 -10.30 7.33 63.31
N TYR A 3 -9.55 6.76 62.38
CA TYR A 3 -9.41 6.88 60.92
C TYR A 3 -8.73 5.57 60.42
N PHE A 4 -9.37 4.69 59.64
CA PHE A 4 -9.38 4.62 58.17
C PHE A 4 -8.35 5.52 57.45
N PHE A 5 -7.65 4.97 56.45
CA PHE A 5 -6.69 5.61 55.51
C PHE A 5 -5.20 5.59 55.92
N ILE A 6 -4.60 4.40 55.90
CA ILE A 6 -3.15 4.26 55.67
C ILE A 6 -2.97 3.31 54.49
N SER A 7 -2.04 3.68 53.60
CA SER A 7 -1.50 2.91 52.47
C SER A 7 -2.13 3.16 51.10
N LEU A 8 -1.83 4.36 50.57
CA LEU A 8 -1.03 4.51 49.35
C LEU A 8 -1.49 3.73 48.10
N LEU A 9 -2.37 4.39 47.33
CA LEU A 9 -2.33 4.53 45.86
C LEU A 9 -1.40 3.57 45.11
N ILE A 10 -1.93 2.40 44.74
CA ILE A 10 -1.46 1.67 43.57
C ILE A 10 -2.08 2.38 42.35
N THR A 11 -1.48 3.49 41.92
CA THR A 11 -1.68 4.03 40.57
C THR A 11 -0.94 3.12 39.59
N VAL A 12 -1.51 1.94 39.34
CA VAL A 12 -1.11 1.10 38.22
C VAL A 12 -1.53 1.80 36.94
N SER A 13 -0.55 1.91 36.05
CA SER A 13 -0.65 2.36 34.67
C SER A 13 -0.77 3.86 34.41
N LEU A 14 0.38 4.53 34.56
CA LEU A 14 0.92 5.28 33.42
C LEU A 14 1.09 4.30 32.25
N PHE A 15 -0.03 3.95 31.58
CA PHE A 15 -0.01 3.23 30.33
C PHE A 15 0.66 4.16 29.35
N SER A 16 1.89 3.82 28.97
CA SER A 16 2.76 4.54 28.06
C SER A 16 1.97 5.17 26.91
N PHE A 17 1.74 6.48 26.96
CA PHE A 17 1.45 7.24 25.75
C PHE A 17 2.74 7.20 24.94
N SER A 18 2.84 6.12 24.16
CA SER A 18 3.82 5.90 23.14
C SER A 18 4.03 7.20 22.39
N CYS A 19 5.27 7.69 22.39
CA CYS A 19 5.66 8.85 21.61
C CYS A 19 5.37 8.55 20.13
N LYS A 20 4.20 8.94 19.63
CA LYS A 20 3.99 9.04 18.18
C LYS A 20 5.01 10.02 17.63
N ASN A 21 5.68 9.60 16.57
CA ASN A 21 6.74 10.39 15.94
C ASN A 21 6.12 11.67 15.33
N LYS A 22 6.91 12.74 15.21
CA LYS A 22 6.42 14.02 14.65
C LYS A 22 5.76 13.84 13.28
N SER A 23 6.34 13.01 12.42
CA SER A 23 5.82 12.73 11.07
C SER A 23 4.46 12.00 11.07
N GLU A 24 4.20 11.13 12.04
CA GLU A 24 2.93 10.41 12.13
C GLU A 24 1.78 11.34 12.57
N ARG A 25 2.08 12.30 13.45
CA ARG A 25 1.10 13.32 13.87
C ARG A 25 0.75 14.28 12.73
N GLU A 26 1.74 14.66 11.92
CA GLU A 26 1.54 15.50 10.74
C GLU A 26 0.68 14.79 9.69
N LEU A 27 0.92 13.49 9.45
CA LEU A 27 0.09 12.68 8.56
C LEU A 27 -1.35 12.55 9.08
N ASP A 28 -1.56 12.27 10.37
CA ASP A 28 -2.89 12.12 10.95
C ASP A 28 -3.70 13.44 10.88
N ALA A 29 -3.07 14.57 11.21
CA ALA A 29 -3.69 15.88 11.09
C ALA A 29 -4.04 16.24 9.64
N ALA A 30 -3.14 15.94 8.70
CA ALA A 30 -3.40 16.12 7.28
C ALA A 30 -4.60 15.28 6.82
N LYS A 31 -4.65 13.99 7.20
CA LYS A 31 -5.79 13.11 6.85
C LYS A 31 -7.13 13.61 7.42
N ALA A 32 -7.13 14.18 8.62
CA ALA A 32 -8.33 14.78 9.19
C ALA A 32 -8.79 16.00 8.37
N ALA A 33 -7.87 16.88 7.98
CA ALA A 33 -8.18 18.02 7.11
C ALA A 33 -8.69 17.58 5.73
N ALA A 34 -8.12 16.50 5.18
CA ALA A 34 -8.50 15.89 3.91
C ALA A 34 -9.91 15.29 3.87
N ALA A 35 -10.57 15.08 5.01
CA ALA A 35 -11.94 14.59 5.06
C ALA A 35 -12.97 15.66 4.67
N ASP A 36 -12.63 16.95 4.85
CA ASP A 36 -13.48 18.06 4.43
C ASP A 36 -13.25 18.39 2.95
N SER A 37 -14.33 18.36 2.17
CA SER A 37 -14.32 18.77 0.75
C SER A 37 -13.82 20.20 0.53
N ALA A 38 -13.95 21.07 1.54
CA ALA A 38 -13.37 22.41 1.51
C ALA A 38 -11.85 22.40 1.42
N ASN A 39 -11.17 21.29 1.71
CA ASN A 39 -9.72 21.13 1.59
C ASN A 39 -9.30 20.35 0.34
N TYR A 40 -10.20 20.15 -0.62
CA TYR A 40 -9.87 19.37 -1.82
C TYR A 40 -8.99 20.15 -2.79
N THR A 41 -8.08 19.42 -3.44
CA THR A 41 -7.20 19.89 -4.50
C THR A 41 -7.39 19.08 -5.80
N THR A 42 -6.47 19.15 -6.74
CA THR A 42 -6.41 18.27 -7.93
C THR A 42 -5.08 17.54 -8.02
N VAL A 43 -5.14 16.30 -8.49
CA VAL A 43 -3.95 15.48 -8.75
C VAL A 43 -3.85 15.15 -10.24
N GLN A 44 -2.63 15.25 -10.77
CA GLN A 44 -2.26 14.66 -12.06
C GLN A 44 -1.35 13.47 -11.80
N TRP A 45 -1.72 12.30 -12.31
CA TRP A 45 -0.84 11.13 -12.34
C TRP A 45 0.06 11.23 -13.58
N LEU A 46 1.37 11.28 -13.36
CA LEU A 46 2.37 11.29 -14.44
C LEU A 46 2.58 9.87 -14.97
N ASP A 47 2.45 8.89 -14.08
CA ASP A 47 2.48 7.47 -14.40
C ASP A 47 1.22 6.83 -13.81
N SER A 48 0.34 6.28 -14.66
CA SER A 48 -0.86 5.52 -14.22
C SER A 48 -0.78 4.04 -14.59
N ILE A 49 0.07 3.70 -15.56
CA ILE A 49 0.39 2.34 -15.98
C ILE A 49 1.91 2.23 -16.13
N VAL A 50 2.53 1.29 -15.41
CA VAL A 50 3.97 1.01 -15.53
C VAL A 50 4.18 -0.40 -16.06
N LYS A 51 4.97 -0.52 -17.14
CA LYS A 51 5.38 -1.82 -17.67
C LYS A 51 6.75 -2.18 -17.12
N PHE A 52 6.85 -3.27 -16.36
CA PHE A 52 8.13 -3.72 -15.80
C PHE A 52 8.86 -4.73 -16.69
N GLY A 53 8.27 -5.10 -17.84
CA GLY A 53 8.84 -6.07 -18.76
C GLY A 53 8.77 -7.49 -18.21
N THR A 54 9.83 -8.26 -18.38
CA THR A 54 9.90 -9.66 -17.98
C THR A 54 10.82 -9.84 -16.78
N ILE A 55 10.35 -10.54 -15.75
CA ILE A 55 11.13 -10.87 -14.55
C ILE A 55 11.12 -12.38 -14.32
N ASN A 56 12.11 -12.92 -13.62
CA ASN A 56 12.07 -14.33 -13.22
C ASN A 56 11.27 -14.51 -11.93
N LYS A 57 10.58 -15.66 -11.81
CA LYS A 57 9.88 -16.01 -10.58
C LYS A 57 10.85 -16.03 -9.40
N GLY A 58 10.50 -15.30 -8.34
CA GLY A 58 11.33 -15.14 -7.14
C GLY A 58 11.96 -13.75 -7.02
N GLU A 59 11.97 -12.96 -8.09
CA GLU A 59 12.45 -11.57 -8.06
C GLU A 59 11.50 -10.64 -7.32
N LYS A 60 12.09 -9.59 -6.73
CA LYS A 60 11.39 -8.47 -6.13
C LYS A 60 11.75 -7.20 -6.88
N ILE A 61 10.73 -6.43 -7.26
CA ILE A 61 10.91 -5.18 -8.00
C ILE A 61 10.11 -4.06 -7.36
N ASP A 62 10.62 -2.83 -7.48
CA ASP A 62 9.91 -1.63 -7.05
C ASP A 62 9.31 -0.92 -8.25
N ILE A 63 7.99 -0.77 -8.24
CA ILE A 63 7.23 -0.02 -9.23
C ILE A 63 6.96 1.38 -8.69
N LYS A 64 7.30 2.42 -9.45
CA LYS A 64 7.15 3.81 -9.02
C LYS A 64 6.10 4.53 -9.86
N PHE A 65 5.17 5.19 -9.20
CA PHE A 65 4.18 6.06 -9.81
C PHE A 65 4.35 7.48 -9.28
N ARG A 66 4.54 8.44 -10.17
CA ARG A 66 4.62 9.85 -9.78
C ARG A 66 3.28 10.52 -9.94
N CYS A 67 2.98 11.41 -9.00
CA CYS A 67 1.86 12.32 -9.08
C CYS A 67 2.33 13.75 -8.88
N LYS A 68 1.57 14.70 -9.40
CA LYS A 68 1.77 16.13 -9.21
C LYS A 68 0.50 16.75 -8.63
N ASN A 69 0.66 17.59 -7.63
CA ASN A 69 -0.44 18.42 -7.14
C ASN A 69 -0.64 19.59 -8.11
N THR A 70 -1.78 19.58 -8.81
CA THR A 70 -2.12 20.60 -9.81
C THR A 70 -3.11 21.64 -9.30
N GLY A 71 -3.52 21.55 -8.03
CA GLY A 71 -4.42 22.51 -7.41
C GLY A 71 -3.69 23.50 -6.50
N ASP A 72 -4.47 24.18 -5.68
CA ASP A 72 -4.07 25.29 -4.81
C ASP A 72 -3.98 24.91 -3.33
N LYS A 73 -4.38 23.69 -2.97
CA LYS A 73 -4.31 23.15 -1.60
C LYS A 73 -3.36 21.95 -1.54
N PRO A 74 -2.81 21.62 -0.35
CA PRO A 74 -1.95 20.45 -0.21
C PRO A 74 -2.66 19.16 -0.63
N LEU A 75 -2.01 18.36 -1.45
CA LEU A 75 -2.45 17.02 -1.84
C LEU A 75 -2.02 16.01 -0.78
N ILE A 76 -2.95 15.18 -0.35
CA ILE A 76 -2.75 14.21 0.72
C ILE A 76 -3.16 12.84 0.18
N LEU A 77 -2.23 11.90 0.24
CA LEU A 77 -2.49 10.49 -0.06
C LEU A 77 -3.03 9.83 1.22
N THR A 78 -4.36 9.82 1.37
CA THR A 78 -5.04 9.44 2.63
C THR A 78 -4.94 7.95 2.91
N ASN A 79 -4.98 7.13 1.86
CA ASN A 79 -4.77 5.70 1.93
C ASN A 79 -4.12 5.22 0.64
N VAL A 80 -3.14 4.33 0.75
CA VAL A 80 -2.56 3.63 -0.40
C VAL A 80 -2.50 2.16 -0.05
N ARG A 81 -3.15 1.33 -0.87
CA ARG A 81 -3.22 -0.11 -0.65
C ARG A 81 -2.97 -0.89 -1.94
N PRO A 82 -2.21 -1.99 -1.87
CA PRO A 82 -2.09 -2.91 -3.00
C PRO A 82 -3.39 -3.71 -3.18
N GLY A 83 -3.71 -4.10 -4.41
CA GLY A 83 -4.84 -4.98 -4.72
C GLY A 83 -4.56 -6.47 -4.46
N CYS A 84 -3.30 -6.86 -4.19
CA CYS A 84 -2.89 -8.23 -3.83
C CYS A 84 -1.94 -8.23 -2.64
N GLY A 85 -1.92 -9.32 -1.87
CA GLY A 85 -0.89 -9.56 -0.83
C GLY A 85 0.52 -9.82 -1.36
N CYS A 86 0.69 -9.84 -2.68
CA CYS A 86 1.96 -9.98 -3.39
C CYS A 86 2.73 -8.66 -3.52
N THR A 87 2.14 -7.54 -3.11
CA THR A 87 2.74 -6.21 -3.21
C THR A 87 2.68 -5.52 -1.85
N VAL A 88 3.68 -4.72 -1.52
CA VAL A 88 3.68 -3.79 -0.39
C VAL A 88 3.72 -2.38 -0.96
N ALA A 89 2.88 -1.48 -0.44
CA ALA A 89 2.84 -0.10 -0.91
C ALA A 89 3.52 0.84 0.09
N ASP A 90 4.38 1.71 -0.42
CA ASP A 90 4.89 2.88 0.28
C ASP A 90 4.58 4.15 -0.54
N TYR A 91 4.57 5.31 0.11
CA TYR A 91 4.19 6.56 -0.55
C TYR A 91 4.61 7.79 0.25
N THR A 92 4.59 8.96 -0.41
CA THR A 92 4.80 10.26 0.23
C THR A 92 3.75 10.52 1.32
N LYS A 93 4.15 10.39 2.60
CA LYS A 93 3.28 10.61 3.77
C LYS A 93 3.05 12.09 4.09
N GLN A 94 3.95 12.95 3.65
CA GLN A 94 3.83 14.39 3.90
C GLN A 94 2.86 15.02 2.90
N PRO A 95 2.13 16.09 3.28
CA PRO A 95 1.32 16.85 2.34
C PRO A 95 2.16 17.36 1.17
N ILE A 96 1.70 17.09 -0.05
CA ILE A 96 2.37 17.49 -1.29
C ILE A 96 1.89 18.90 -1.62
N ALA A 97 2.78 19.88 -1.52
CA ALA A 97 2.46 21.29 -1.79
C ALA A 97 1.96 21.53 -3.23
N PRO A 98 1.22 22.62 -3.50
CA PRO A 98 0.85 23.03 -4.86
C PRO A 98 2.04 23.03 -5.82
N GLY A 99 1.89 22.39 -6.98
CA GLY A 99 2.94 22.26 -7.99
C GLY A 99 4.04 21.24 -7.67
N ALA A 100 4.10 20.70 -6.46
CA ALA A 100 5.07 19.68 -6.08
C ALA A 100 4.64 18.27 -6.53
N GLU A 101 5.62 17.37 -6.57
CA GLU A 101 5.42 15.97 -6.92
C GLU A 101 5.47 15.05 -5.69
N GLY A 102 4.71 13.97 -5.75
CA GLY A 102 4.73 12.87 -4.80
C GLY A 102 5.00 11.54 -5.50
N LEU A 103 5.31 10.53 -4.69
CA LEU A 103 5.65 9.19 -5.14
C LEU A 103 4.76 8.16 -4.46
N VAL A 104 4.32 7.17 -5.23
CA VAL A 104 3.76 5.91 -4.75
C VAL A 104 4.65 4.78 -5.26
N THR A 105 5.15 3.94 -4.35
CA THR A 105 6.03 2.81 -4.64
C THR A 105 5.31 1.51 -4.31
N GLY A 106 5.22 0.60 -5.27
CA GLY A 106 4.78 -0.78 -5.08
C GLY A 106 5.96 -1.74 -5.11
N SER A 107 6.35 -2.28 -3.97
CA SER A 107 7.33 -3.38 -3.89
C SER A 107 6.63 -4.70 -4.16
N PHE A 108 6.78 -5.21 -5.38
CA PHE A 108 6.16 -6.43 -5.86
C PHE A 108 7.08 -7.64 -5.66
N ASP A 109 6.56 -8.68 -5.03
CA ASP A 109 7.25 -9.94 -4.77
C ASP A 109 6.66 -11.05 -5.64
N SER A 110 7.35 -11.38 -6.73
CA SER A 110 6.89 -12.39 -7.70
C SER A 110 6.88 -13.81 -7.10
N LYS A 111 7.63 -14.06 -6.01
CA LYS A 111 7.58 -15.34 -5.29
C LYS A 111 6.19 -15.63 -4.72
N LYS A 112 5.44 -14.58 -4.37
CA LYS A 112 4.08 -14.66 -3.82
C LYS A 112 3.00 -14.80 -4.90
N VAL A 113 3.40 -14.83 -6.17
CA VAL A 113 2.47 -15.06 -7.29
C VAL A 113 2.45 -16.54 -7.62
N GLY A 114 1.25 -17.13 -7.58
CA GLY A 114 1.06 -18.56 -7.84
C GLY A 114 1.37 -18.95 -9.29
N THR A 115 1.12 -18.06 -10.23
CA THR A 115 1.21 -18.31 -11.67
C THR A 115 2.42 -17.64 -12.33
N SER A 116 2.77 -18.14 -13.50
CA SER A 116 3.73 -17.55 -14.43
C SER A 116 2.99 -17.00 -15.65
N GLY A 117 3.67 -16.21 -16.48
CA GLY A 117 3.08 -15.52 -17.64
C GLY A 117 2.69 -14.08 -17.32
N ASP A 118 1.79 -13.52 -18.12
CA ASP A 118 1.41 -12.12 -18.01
C ASP A 118 0.64 -11.84 -16.72
N VAL A 119 1.06 -10.78 -16.04
CA VAL A 119 0.44 -10.31 -14.81
C VAL A 119 0.12 -8.83 -14.93
N ARG A 120 -1.06 -8.47 -14.44
CA ARG A 120 -1.46 -7.09 -14.20
C ARG A 120 -1.90 -6.98 -12.75
N LYS A 121 -1.38 -5.97 -12.06
CA LYS A 121 -1.64 -5.69 -10.65
C LYS A 121 -2.01 -4.23 -10.48
N THR A 122 -2.61 -3.94 -9.34
CA THR A 122 -3.21 -2.62 -9.07
C THR A 122 -2.78 -2.11 -7.71
N ILE A 123 -2.53 -0.81 -7.61
CA ILE A 123 -2.44 -0.06 -6.35
C ILE A 123 -3.57 0.95 -6.36
N ILE A 124 -4.33 0.98 -5.26
CA ILE A 124 -5.46 1.88 -5.08
C ILE A 124 -5.02 3.00 -4.16
N VAL A 125 -5.23 4.24 -4.60
CA VAL A 125 -4.80 5.45 -3.90
C VAL A 125 -6.01 6.33 -3.63
N ASN A 126 -6.31 6.56 -2.35
CA ASN A 126 -7.29 7.54 -1.92
C ASN A 126 -6.63 8.90 -1.65
N THR A 127 -7.31 9.98 -2.03
CA THR A 127 -6.80 11.36 -1.98
C THR A 127 -7.91 12.36 -1.66
N ASN A 128 -7.51 13.57 -1.22
CA ASN A 128 -8.41 14.72 -1.07
C ASN A 128 -8.56 15.50 -2.38
N THR A 129 -9.00 14.85 -3.46
CA THR A 129 -9.10 15.52 -4.76
C THR A 129 -10.52 15.57 -5.33
N LYS A 130 -10.82 16.69 -6.00
CA LYS A 130 -12.12 16.90 -6.67
C LYS A 130 -12.25 16.14 -8.00
N ASN A 131 -11.14 15.78 -8.64
CA ASN A 131 -11.12 14.96 -9.86
C ASN A 131 -11.13 13.44 -9.56
N GLY A 132 -11.88 13.05 -8.53
CA GLY A 132 -11.96 11.68 -8.02
C GLY A 132 -11.16 11.52 -6.72
N THR A 133 -11.74 10.87 -5.72
CA THR A 133 -11.09 10.64 -4.42
C THR A 133 -10.40 9.28 -4.35
N GLU A 134 -10.66 8.37 -5.28
CA GLU A 134 -10.01 7.07 -5.41
C GLU A 134 -9.43 6.92 -6.82
N HIS A 135 -8.16 6.52 -6.89
CA HIS A 135 -7.38 6.40 -8.12
C HIS A 135 -6.79 4.99 -8.23
N TYR A 136 -6.77 4.46 -9.44
CA TYR A 136 -6.28 3.11 -9.73
C TYR A 136 -4.99 3.21 -10.56
N LEU A 137 -3.90 2.72 -10.00
CA LEU A 137 -2.59 2.65 -10.65
C LEU A 137 -2.29 1.22 -11.02
N TYR A 138 -1.86 0.97 -12.25
CA TYR A 138 -1.61 -0.38 -12.74
C TYR A 138 -0.15 -0.61 -13.02
N PHE A 139 0.30 -1.84 -12.78
CA PHE A 139 1.56 -2.30 -13.33
C PHE A 139 1.42 -3.67 -13.94
N GLU A 140 2.13 -3.86 -15.05
CA GLU A 140 2.02 -5.05 -15.87
C GLU A 140 3.36 -5.50 -16.43
N GLY A 141 3.44 -6.80 -16.71
CA GLY A 141 4.62 -7.44 -17.24
C GLY A 141 4.47 -8.95 -17.20
N THR A 142 5.55 -9.67 -17.44
CA THR A 142 5.56 -11.13 -17.59
C THR A 142 6.46 -11.76 -16.54
N ILE A 143 5.99 -12.81 -15.88
CA ILE A 143 6.79 -13.62 -14.97
C ILE A 143 7.26 -14.86 -15.70
N ASN A 144 8.56 -14.98 -15.93
CA ASN A 144 9.21 -16.20 -16.37
C ASN A 144 9.21 -17.20 -15.21
N GLY A 145 8.26 -18.12 -15.22
CA GLY A 145 8.40 -19.36 -14.48
C GLY A 145 9.30 -20.26 -15.31
N GLY A 146 10.61 -20.28 -15.02
CA GLY A 146 11.46 -21.34 -15.54
C GLY A 146 10.73 -22.67 -15.33
N GLY A 147 10.42 -23.37 -16.42
CA GLY A 147 9.57 -24.54 -16.40
C GLY A 147 10.16 -25.60 -15.49
N THR A 148 9.70 -25.68 -14.25
CA THR A 148 9.79 -26.92 -13.50
C THR A 148 8.72 -27.81 -14.09
N ASN A 149 9.15 -28.85 -14.78
CA ASN A 149 8.39 -30.05 -15.08
C ASN A 149 7.85 -30.67 -13.78
N ASP A 150 6.94 -30.00 -13.09
CA ASP A 150 6.22 -30.61 -11.98
C ASP A 150 5.01 -31.33 -12.58
N LYS A 151 5.19 -32.64 -12.68
CA LYS A 151 4.19 -33.70 -12.90
C LYS A 151 3.83 -33.97 -14.36
N ILE A 152 4.67 -34.79 -15.00
CA ILE A 152 4.14 -35.96 -15.70
C ILE A 152 3.26 -36.65 -14.65
N VAL A 153 1.93 -36.50 -14.76
CA VAL A 153 1.01 -37.33 -14.00
C VAL A 153 1.20 -38.73 -14.57
N GLU A 154 2.03 -39.54 -13.91
CA GLU A 154 2.01 -40.97 -14.18
C GLU A 154 0.55 -41.43 -13.99
N PRO A 155 -0.06 -42.11 -14.98
CA PRO A 155 -1.39 -42.64 -14.83
C PRO A 155 -1.37 -43.60 -13.62
N HIS A 156 -2.13 -43.26 -12.58
CA HIS A 156 -2.35 -44.15 -11.46
C HIS A 156 -2.91 -45.48 -12.00
N PRO A 157 -2.28 -46.63 -11.71
CA PRO A 157 -2.84 -47.92 -12.05
C PRO A 157 -4.17 -48.08 -11.32
N ILE A 158 -5.25 -48.29 -12.08
CA ILE A 158 -6.54 -48.67 -11.53
C ILE A 158 -6.38 -50.07 -10.93
N PRO A 159 -6.69 -50.30 -9.63
CA PRO A 159 -6.63 -51.65 -9.08
C PRO A 159 -7.68 -52.52 -9.78
N ASN A 160 -7.21 -53.58 -10.43
CA ASN A 160 -8.05 -54.62 -11.03
C ASN A 160 -8.83 -55.34 -9.91
N LYS A 161 -10.16 -55.23 -9.96
CA LYS A 161 -11.07 -55.97 -9.09
C LYS A 161 -11.45 -57.27 -9.79
N ASN A 162 -10.75 -58.36 -9.45
CA ASN A 162 -11.25 -59.72 -9.60
C ASN A 162 -11.70 -60.23 -8.23
#